data_AF-A0A450ZYK5-F1
#
_entry.id   AF-A0A450ZYK5-F1
#
_cell.length_a   1.000
_cell.length_b   1.000
_cell.length_c   1.000
_cell.angle_alpha   90.00
_cell.angle_beta   90.00
_cell.angle_gamma   90.00
#
_symmetry.space_group_name_H-M   'P 1'
#
loop_
_entity.id
_entity.type
_entity.pdbx_description
1 polymer ?
#
loop_
_entity_poly.entity_id
_entity_poly.type
_entity_poly.pdbx_seq_one_letter_code
_entity_poly.pdbx_strand_id
1 'polypeptide(L)'
;MSTGKFISDIQETLEQLKAKGIDKVPLDNLIAYLSRAASDFESGEEVDKERYKAELQQWVEEYRNSHARSVEMMRATITTGQGALRAIFLMNGGSSVAMLAFISHLATNAPSKVHLFSMSLTIFIVGVLVSSIASGTTYLSTALYEYGEEWAGKAGSIISMATILLGIGSYVVFAYGIHEAYSVLSGFA
;
A
#
# COMPACT_ATOMS: atom_id res chain seq x y z
N MET A 1 31.69 28.46 -26.12
CA MET A 1 31.89 27.15 -26.81
C MET A 1 32.07 27.41 -28.30
N SER A 2 32.83 26.59 -29.05
CA SER A 2 32.78 26.70 -30.52
C SER A 2 31.50 26.04 -31.03
N THR A 3 30.92 26.55 -32.11
CA THR A 3 29.69 26.03 -32.73
C THR A 3 29.76 24.52 -33.02
N GLY A 4 30.95 24.00 -33.30
CA GLY A 4 31.17 22.56 -33.51
C GLY A 4 30.99 21.72 -32.24
N LYS A 5 31.36 22.24 -31.06
CA LYS A 5 31.19 21.53 -29.79
C LYS A 5 29.71 21.42 -29.39
N PHE A 6 28.94 22.49 -29.65
CA PHE A 6 27.50 22.51 -29.39
C PHE A 6 26.71 21.50 -30.24
N ILE A 7 27.06 21.39 -31.53
CA ILE A 7 26.45 20.41 -32.44
C ILE A 7 26.76 18.98 -31.98
N SER A 8 28.00 18.73 -31.51
CA SER A 8 28.40 17.42 -30.98
C SER A 8 27.59 17.04 -29.72
N ASP A 9 27.42 17.97 -28.79
CA ASP A 9 26.69 17.72 -27.54
C ASP A 9 25.19 17.42 -27.80
N ILE A 10 24.59 18.07 -28.80
CA ILE A 10 23.21 17.76 -29.24
C ILE A 10 23.13 16.35 -29.85
N GLN A 11 24.06 16.00 -30.73
CA GLN A 11 24.09 14.67 -31.35
C GLN A 11 24.21 13.57 -30.29
N GLU A 12 25.11 13.73 -29.33
CA GLU A 12 25.30 12.77 -28.25
C GLU A 12 24.03 12.63 -27.39
N THR A 13 23.38 13.75 -27.08
CA THR A 13 22.12 13.74 -26.30
C THR A 13 20.99 13.02 -27.05
N LEU A 14 20.86 13.22 -28.36
CA LEU A 14 19.86 12.54 -29.18
C LEU A 14 20.16 11.04 -29.31
N GLU A 15 21.43 10.66 -29.42
CA GLU A 15 21.85 9.25 -29.43
C GLU A 15 21.57 8.56 -28.09
N GLN A 16 21.81 9.23 -26.97
CA GLN A 16 21.48 8.73 -25.64
C GLN A 16 19.97 8.56 -25.44
N LEU A 17 19.15 9.49 -25.93
CA LEU A 17 17.69 9.39 -25.86
C LEU A 17 17.17 8.23 -26.72
N LYS A 18 17.77 8.02 -27.90
CA LYS A 18 17.48 6.87 -28.77
C LYS A 18 17.88 5.55 -28.12
N ALA A 19 19.05 5.48 -27.47
CA ALA A 19 19.49 4.30 -26.72
C ALA A 19 18.57 3.97 -25.52
N LYS A 20 17.87 4.97 -24.98
CA LYS A 20 16.84 4.82 -23.93
C LYS A 20 15.45 4.47 -24.48
N GLY A 21 15.31 4.20 -25.78
CA GLY A 21 14.07 3.75 -26.42
C GLY A 21 13.09 4.88 -26.78
N ILE A 22 13.54 6.14 -26.82
CA ILE A 22 12.72 7.28 -27.23
C ILE A 22 12.93 7.53 -28.73
N ASP A 23 12.02 7.01 -29.56
CA ASP A 23 12.08 7.14 -31.02
C ASP A 23 11.49 8.44 -31.58
N LYS A 24 10.72 9.18 -30.77
CA LYS A 24 10.08 10.44 -31.16
C LYS A 24 10.27 11.49 -30.08
N VAL A 25 10.92 12.59 -30.44
CA VAL A 25 11.06 13.77 -29.56
C VAL A 25 10.03 14.82 -30.01
N PRO A 26 9.16 15.31 -29.11
CA PRO A 26 8.23 16.39 -29.42
C PRO A 26 8.98 17.64 -29.87
N LEU A 27 8.52 18.27 -30.96
CA LEU A 27 9.17 19.43 -31.56
C LEU A 27 9.27 20.60 -30.57
N ASP A 28 8.24 20.80 -29.76
CA ASP A 28 8.18 21.88 -28.76
C ASP A 28 9.28 21.75 -27.70
N ASN A 29 9.58 20.52 -27.25
CA ASN A 29 10.63 20.26 -26.29
C ASN A 29 12.02 20.51 -26.89
N LEU A 30 12.20 20.18 -28.17
CA LEU A 30 13.45 20.41 -28.88
C LEU A 30 13.69 21.91 -29.12
N ILE A 31 12.65 22.65 -29.49
CA ILE A 31 12.70 24.11 -29.65
C ILE A 31 13.03 24.77 -28.31
N ALA A 32 12.36 24.38 -27.22
CA ALA A 32 12.64 24.92 -25.89
C ALA A 32 14.09 24.68 -25.44
N TYR A 33 14.63 23.49 -25.70
CA TYR A 33 16.03 23.17 -25.42
C TYR A 33 17.00 24.02 -26.23
N LEU A 34 16.77 24.15 -27.54
CA LEU A 34 17.64 24.94 -28.43
C LEU A 34 17.59 26.44 -28.12
N SER A 35 16.43 26.99 -27.78
CA SER A 35 16.29 28.39 -27.36
C SER A 35 17.03 28.66 -26.05
N ARG A 36 16.99 27.72 -25.10
CA ARG A 36 17.71 27.84 -23.83
C ARG A 36 19.22 27.71 -24.00
N ALA A 37 19.66 26.79 -24.84
CA ALA A 37 21.07 26.66 -25.14
C ALA A 37 21.60 27.88 -25.90
N ALA A 38 20.79 28.51 -26.75
CA ALA A 38 21.14 29.78 -27.40
C ALA A 38 21.23 30.95 -26.41
N SER A 39 20.37 31.02 -25.38
CA SER A 39 20.49 32.05 -24.33
C SER A 39 21.73 31.88 -23.44
N ASP A 40 22.21 30.65 -23.26
CA ASP A 40 23.47 30.34 -22.57
C ASP A 40 24.72 30.81 -23.36
N PHE A 41 24.58 31.08 -24.67
CA PHE A 41 25.65 31.66 -25.49
C PHE A 41 25.75 33.19 -25.35
N GLU A 42 24.67 33.89 -24.97
CA GLU A 42 24.63 35.35 -24.89
C GLU A 42 24.93 35.91 -23.50
N SER A 43 24.75 35.12 -22.43
CA SER A 43 24.95 35.55 -21.05
C SER A 43 26.31 35.08 -20.50
N GLY A 44 27.30 35.96 -20.55
CA GLY A 44 28.62 35.77 -19.95
C GLY A 44 28.65 35.88 -18.42
N GLU A 45 27.68 35.33 -17.68
CA GLU A 45 27.61 35.47 -16.22
C GLU A 45 27.80 34.13 -15.48
N GLU A 46 28.96 34.00 -14.82
CA GLU A 46 29.31 32.88 -13.93
C GLU A 46 28.32 32.76 -12.74
N VAL A 47 27.68 33.87 -12.37
CA VAL A 47 26.66 33.98 -11.29
C VAL A 47 25.34 33.29 -11.66
N ASP A 48 24.93 33.29 -12.93
CA ASP A 48 23.69 32.64 -13.37
C ASP A 48 23.81 31.11 -13.41
N LYS A 49 25.01 30.60 -13.68
CA LYS A 49 25.30 29.14 -13.66
C LYS A 49 25.28 28.56 -12.26
N GLU A 50 25.85 29.27 -11.28
CA GLU A 50 25.81 28.81 -9.88
C GLU A 50 24.39 28.80 -9.33
N ARG A 51 23.59 29.84 -9.62
CA ARG A 51 22.19 29.92 -9.22
C ARG A 51 21.34 28.85 -9.89
N TYR A 52 21.50 28.64 -11.20
CA TYR A 52 20.79 27.58 -11.91
C TYR A 52 21.15 26.18 -11.39
N LYS A 53 22.44 25.94 -11.10
CA LYS A 53 22.90 24.69 -10.47
C LYS A 53 22.29 24.49 -9.09
N ALA A 54 22.19 25.55 -8.28
CA ALA A 54 21.56 25.51 -6.96
C ALA A 54 20.06 25.19 -7.06
N GLU A 55 19.33 25.82 -7.98
CA GLU A 55 17.90 25.54 -8.24
C GLU A 55 17.69 24.09 -8.70
N LEU A 56 18.56 23.57 -9.57
CA LEU A 56 18.49 22.18 -10.03
C LEU A 56 18.77 21.19 -8.89
N GLN A 57 19.76 21.49 -8.04
CA GLN A 57 20.06 20.70 -6.85
C GLN A 57 18.89 20.70 -5.86
N GLN A 58 18.28 21.86 -5.63
CA GLN A 58 17.09 21.97 -4.80
C GLN A 58 15.95 21.12 -5.36
N TRP A 59 15.66 21.23 -6.65
CA TRP A 59 14.60 20.44 -7.30
C TRP A 59 14.85 18.93 -7.20
N VAL A 60 16.10 18.49 -7.44
CA VAL A 60 16.47 17.08 -7.28
C VAL A 60 16.27 16.62 -5.84
N GLU A 61 16.66 17.42 -4.83
CA GLU A 61 16.47 17.05 -3.43
C GLU A 61 15.00 17.06 -3.02
N GLU A 62 14.19 18.00 -3.50
CA GLU A 62 12.75 18.00 -3.29
C GLU A 62 12.10 16.75 -3.89
N TYR A 63 12.47 16.38 -5.12
CA TYR A 63 11.98 15.17 -5.77
C TYR A 63 12.39 13.91 -5.01
N ARG A 64 13.66 13.82 -4.58
CA ARG A 64 14.17 12.71 -3.76
C ARG A 64 13.44 12.60 -2.43
N ASN A 65 13.25 13.72 -1.73
CA ASN A 65 12.53 13.75 -0.46
C ASN A 65 11.06 13.37 -0.62
N SER A 66 10.39 13.84 -1.67
CA SER A 66 9.00 13.48 -1.96
C SER A 66 8.85 11.99 -2.26
N HIS A 67 9.73 11.45 -3.10
CA HIS A 67 9.74 10.03 -3.44
C HIS A 67 10.04 9.15 -2.20
N ALA A 68 11.08 9.50 -1.43
CA ALA A 68 11.44 8.81 -0.20
C ALA A 68 10.29 8.80 0.81
N ARG A 69 9.65 9.95 1.02
CA ARG A 69 8.47 10.09 1.88
C ARG A 69 7.33 9.18 1.41
N SER A 70 7.04 9.15 0.10
CA SER A 70 5.98 8.30 -0.45
C SER A 70 6.25 6.82 -0.19
N VAL A 71 7.48 6.36 -0.38
CA VAL A 71 7.87 4.96 -0.14
C VAL A 71 7.77 4.62 1.36
N GLU A 72 8.24 5.52 2.23
CA GLU A 72 8.20 5.32 3.67
C GLU A 72 6.76 5.30 4.21
N MET A 73 5.92 6.21 3.76
CA MET A 73 4.49 6.25 4.12
C MET A 73 3.74 4.99 3.66
N MET A 74 4.05 4.48 2.46
CA MET A 74 3.48 3.22 1.96
C MET A 74 3.92 2.04 2.83
N ARG A 75 5.22 1.95 3.17
CA ARG A 75 5.73 0.92 4.07
C ARG A 75 5.06 0.99 5.45
N ALA A 76 4.98 2.18 6.04
CA ALA A 76 4.32 2.39 7.33
C ALA A 76 2.85 1.94 7.30
N THR A 77 2.13 2.25 6.23
CA THR A 77 0.72 1.86 6.04
C THR A 77 0.58 0.34 5.93
N ILE A 78 1.44 -0.33 5.16
CA ILE A 78 1.43 -1.80 5.04
C ILE A 78 1.74 -2.46 6.39
N THR A 79 2.78 -1.99 7.08
CA THR A 79 3.18 -2.55 8.38
C THR A 79 2.10 -2.37 9.43
N THR A 80 1.50 -1.19 9.53
CA THR A 80 0.41 -0.93 10.49
C THR A 80 -0.85 -1.74 10.15
N GLY A 81 -1.21 -1.84 8.87
CA GLY A 81 -2.32 -2.69 8.41
C GLY A 81 -2.12 -4.16 8.73
N GLN A 82 -0.91 -4.70 8.50
CA GLN A 82 -0.56 -6.07 8.88
C GLN A 82 -0.60 -6.28 10.40
N GLY A 83 -0.17 -5.29 11.18
CA GLY A 83 -0.31 -5.30 12.64
C GLY A 83 -1.78 -5.40 13.08
N ALA A 84 -2.66 -4.60 12.49
CA ALA A 84 -4.09 -4.63 12.77
C ALA A 84 -4.73 -5.97 12.41
N LEU A 85 -4.43 -6.53 11.22
CA LEU A 85 -4.95 -7.83 10.79
C LEU A 85 -4.51 -8.97 11.71
N ARG A 86 -3.24 -8.97 12.16
CA ARG A 86 -2.75 -9.96 13.13
C ARG A 86 -3.44 -9.81 14.49
N ALA A 87 -3.68 -8.59 14.94
CA ALA A 87 -4.38 -8.33 16.19
C ALA A 87 -5.81 -8.89 16.14
N ILE A 88 -6.59 -8.58 15.10
CA ILE A 88 -7.97 -9.07 14.99
C ILE A 88 -8.04 -10.58 14.76
N PHE A 89 -7.09 -11.16 14.01
CA PHE A 89 -6.96 -12.62 13.88
C PHE A 89 -6.70 -13.27 15.25
N LEU A 90 -5.79 -12.71 16.04
CA LEU A 90 -5.47 -13.22 17.38
C LEU A 90 -6.64 -13.05 18.34
N MET A 91 -7.39 -11.96 18.27
CA MET A 91 -8.58 -11.73 19.09
C MET A 91 -9.65 -12.78 18.79
N ASN A 92 -10.05 -12.95 17.52
CA ASN A 92 -11.04 -13.95 17.12
C ASN A 92 -10.55 -15.39 17.39
N GLY A 93 -9.29 -15.68 17.08
CA GLY A 93 -8.69 -17.00 17.29
C GLY A 93 -8.55 -17.34 18.77
N GLY A 94 -8.06 -16.40 19.58
CA GLY A 94 -7.93 -16.54 21.02
C GLY A 94 -9.28 -16.76 21.70
N SER A 95 -10.30 -16.00 21.32
CA SER A 95 -11.68 -16.21 21.79
C SER A 95 -12.23 -17.57 21.36
N SER A 96 -11.97 -18.02 20.13
CA SER A 96 -12.38 -19.35 19.66
C SER A 96 -11.75 -20.47 20.50
N VAL A 97 -10.44 -20.38 20.78
CA VAL A 97 -9.71 -21.36 21.61
C VAL A 97 -10.22 -21.36 23.04
N ALA A 98 -10.44 -20.17 23.63
CA ALA A 98 -11.00 -20.05 24.97
C ALA A 98 -12.41 -20.66 25.05
N MET A 99 -13.24 -20.42 24.04
CA MET A 99 -14.58 -21.01 23.93
C MET A 99 -14.53 -22.54 23.81
N LEU A 100 -13.63 -23.09 22.98
CA LEU A 100 -13.44 -24.54 22.88
C LEU A 100 -13.00 -25.16 24.21
N ALA A 101 -12.09 -24.50 24.93
CA ALA A 101 -11.67 -24.96 26.24
C ALA A 101 -12.83 -24.98 27.25
N PHE A 102 -13.65 -23.92 27.26
CA PHE A 102 -14.83 -23.83 28.11
C PHE A 102 -15.88 -24.90 27.74
N ILE A 103 -16.17 -25.06 26.45
CA ILE A 103 -17.09 -26.09 25.94
C ILE A 103 -16.61 -27.49 26.30
N SER A 104 -15.30 -27.77 26.21
CA SER A 104 -14.72 -29.06 26.59
C SER A 104 -14.96 -29.37 28.07
N HIS A 105 -14.75 -28.39 28.94
CA HIS A 105 -15.06 -28.53 30.37
C HIS A 105 -16.57 -28.74 30.62
N LEU A 106 -17.41 -28.04 29.86
CA LEU A 106 -18.86 -28.15 29.94
C LEU A 106 -19.39 -29.50 29.46
N ALA A 107 -18.77 -30.09 28.44
CA ALA A 107 -19.15 -31.37 27.87
C ALA A 107 -19.04 -32.51 28.89
N THR A 108 -18.16 -32.38 29.88
CA THR A 108 -18.01 -33.35 30.98
C THR A 108 -18.97 -33.07 32.14
N ASN A 109 -19.18 -31.80 32.49
CA ASN A 109 -19.91 -31.41 33.71
C ASN A 109 -21.40 -31.09 33.50
N ALA A 110 -21.77 -30.58 32.32
CA ALA A 110 -23.13 -30.20 31.96
C ALA A 110 -23.37 -30.36 30.44
N PRO A 111 -23.40 -31.61 29.93
CA PRO A 111 -23.48 -31.87 28.48
C PRO A 111 -24.68 -31.23 27.80
N SER A 112 -25.81 -31.13 28.49
CA SER A 112 -27.05 -30.51 27.99
C SER A 112 -26.93 -29.01 27.72
N LYS A 113 -25.94 -28.33 28.32
CA LYS A 113 -25.73 -26.89 28.18
C LYS A 113 -24.71 -26.53 27.08
N VAL A 114 -24.03 -27.50 26.48
CA VAL A 114 -22.99 -27.26 25.45
C VAL A 114 -23.52 -26.51 24.24
N HIS A 115 -24.74 -26.83 23.80
CA HIS A 115 -25.36 -26.23 22.62
C HIS A 115 -25.53 -24.71 22.73
N LEU A 116 -25.67 -24.18 23.95
CA LEU A 116 -25.87 -22.75 24.19
C LEU A 116 -24.69 -21.90 23.69
N PHE A 117 -23.48 -22.47 23.63
CA PHE A 117 -22.27 -21.78 23.21
C PHE A 117 -21.90 -21.99 21.74
N SER A 118 -22.65 -22.83 21.01
CA SER A 118 -22.36 -23.13 19.61
C SER A 118 -22.40 -21.86 18.75
N MET A 119 -23.38 -20.98 18.97
CA MET A 119 -23.50 -19.73 18.21
C MET A 119 -22.31 -18.79 18.47
N SER A 120 -21.94 -18.60 19.74
CA SER A 120 -20.77 -17.78 20.12
C SER A 120 -19.48 -18.29 19.48
N LEU A 121 -19.25 -19.60 19.51
CA LEU A 121 -18.09 -20.23 18.88
C LEU A 121 -18.10 -20.02 17.36
N THR A 122 -19.23 -20.22 16.69
CA THR A 122 -19.38 -20.00 15.24
C THR A 122 -19.04 -18.56 14.85
N ILE A 123 -19.51 -17.56 15.62
CA ILE A 123 -19.23 -16.15 15.35
C ILE A 123 -17.71 -15.88 15.39
N PHE A 124 -16.99 -16.38 16.40
CA PHE A 124 -15.54 -16.19 16.47
C PHE A 124 -14.79 -16.91 15.34
N ILE A 125 -15.21 -18.12 14.97
CA ILE A 125 -14.62 -18.86 13.83
C ILE A 125 -14.84 -18.11 12.51
N VAL A 126 -16.03 -17.54 12.31
CA VAL A 126 -16.31 -16.67 11.15
C VAL A 126 -15.41 -15.44 11.19
N GLY A 127 -15.21 -14.83 12.36
CA GLY A 127 -14.28 -13.73 12.56
C GLY A 127 -12.84 -14.08 12.14
N VAL A 128 -12.35 -15.27 12.52
CA VAL A 128 -11.05 -15.81 12.08
C VAL A 128 -11.02 -15.96 10.56
N LEU A 129 -12.03 -16.59 9.95
CA LEU A 129 -12.10 -16.79 8.51
C LEU A 129 -12.06 -15.46 7.74
N VAL A 130 -12.87 -14.48 8.16
CA VAL A 130 -12.90 -13.14 7.54
C VAL A 130 -11.54 -12.45 7.66
N SER A 131 -10.89 -12.52 8.82
CA SER A 131 -9.55 -11.92 9.01
C SER A 131 -8.47 -12.60 8.17
N SER A 132 -8.54 -13.93 8.00
CA SER A 132 -7.63 -14.69 7.14
C SER A 132 -7.82 -14.33 5.67
N ILE A 133 -9.06 -14.20 5.20
CA ILE A 133 -9.38 -13.79 3.84
C ILE A 133 -8.83 -12.38 3.59
N ALA A 134 -9.07 -11.43 4.52
CA ALA A 134 -8.53 -10.07 4.41
C ALA A 134 -6.98 -10.05 4.31
N SER A 135 -6.29 -10.91 5.07
CA SER A 135 -4.84 -11.04 4.97
C SER A 135 -4.42 -11.59 3.60
N GLY A 136 -5.13 -12.57 3.04
CA GLY A 136 -4.85 -13.13 1.72
C GLY A 136 -5.11 -12.13 0.59
N THR A 137 -6.21 -11.39 0.64
CA THR A 137 -6.55 -10.36 -0.35
C THR A 137 -5.60 -9.17 -0.31
N THR A 138 -4.99 -8.88 0.84
CA THR A 138 -3.91 -7.87 0.93
C THR A 138 -2.75 -8.23 0.01
N TYR A 139 -2.28 -9.49 0.06
CA TYR A 139 -1.19 -9.97 -0.79
C TYR A 139 -1.57 -9.94 -2.28
N LEU A 140 -2.81 -10.35 -2.59
CA LEU A 140 -3.32 -10.31 -3.96
C LEU A 140 -3.39 -8.88 -4.50
N SER A 141 -3.82 -7.92 -3.69
CA SER A 141 -3.86 -6.51 -4.08
C SER A 141 -2.47 -5.96 -4.37
N THR A 142 -1.47 -6.27 -3.54
CA THR A 142 -0.10 -5.80 -3.76
C THR A 142 0.50 -6.41 -5.02
N ALA A 143 0.28 -7.70 -5.26
CA ALA A 143 0.74 -8.37 -6.47
C ALA A 143 0.14 -7.74 -7.74
N LEU A 144 -1.15 -7.38 -7.72
CA LEU A 144 -1.83 -6.75 -8.87
C LEU A 144 -1.29 -5.35 -9.19
N TYR A 145 -0.88 -4.57 -8.18
CA TYR A 145 -0.25 -3.27 -8.42
C TYR A 145 1.13 -3.39 -9.09
N GLU A 146 1.84 -4.51 -8.93
CA GLU A 146 3.15 -4.74 -9.54
C GLU A 146 3.07 -5.10 -11.03
N TYR A 147 1.93 -5.61 -11.52
CA TYR A 147 1.76 -6.03 -12.93
C TYR A 147 1.77 -4.87 -13.94
N GLY A 148 1.64 -3.61 -13.53
CA GLY A 148 1.82 -2.43 -14.38
C GLY A 148 0.73 -2.17 -15.44
N GLU A 149 -0.24 -3.07 -15.62
CA GLU A 149 -1.37 -2.87 -16.54
C GLU A 149 -2.53 -2.07 -15.90
N GLU A 150 -3.19 -1.19 -16.67
CA GLU A 150 -4.26 -0.31 -16.16
C GLU A 150 -5.43 -1.08 -15.55
N TRP A 151 -5.80 -2.24 -16.11
CA TRP A 151 -6.88 -3.07 -15.55
C TRP A 151 -6.46 -3.71 -14.22
N ALA A 152 -5.19 -4.10 -14.08
CA ALA A 152 -4.65 -4.69 -12.87
C ALA A 152 -4.61 -3.66 -11.73
N GLY A 153 -4.30 -2.40 -12.04
CA GLY A 153 -4.41 -1.29 -11.09
C GLY A 153 -5.84 -1.07 -10.58
N LYS A 154 -6.86 -1.12 -11.46
CA LYS A 154 -8.27 -1.02 -11.07
C LYS A 154 -8.71 -2.21 -10.21
N ALA A 155 -8.32 -3.43 -10.59
CA ALA A 155 -8.61 -4.64 -9.82
C ALA A 155 -7.95 -4.60 -8.44
N GLY A 156 -6.69 -4.17 -8.36
CA GLY A 156 -5.96 -3.96 -7.10
C GLY A 156 -6.66 -2.97 -6.18
N SER A 157 -7.17 -1.86 -6.71
CA SER A 157 -7.93 -0.87 -5.92
C SER A 157 -9.23 -1.43 -5.35
N ILE A 158 -9.98 -2.20 -6.15
CA ILE A 158 -11.21 -2.85 -5.69
C ILE A 158 -10.90 -3.88 -4.59
N ILE A 159 -9.86 -4.69 -4.76
CA ILE A 159 -9.46 -5.70 -3.77
C ILE A 159 -8.93 -5.05 -2.49
N SER A 160 -8.20 -3.95 -2.59
CA SER A 160 -7.79 -3.12 -1.44
C SER A 160 -9.02 -2.62 -0.66
N MET A 161 -10.03 -2.07 -1.35
CA MET A 161 -11.25 -1.59 -0.71
C MET A 161 -12.01 -2.73 -0.02
N ALA A 162 -12.16 -3.87 -0.68
CA ALA A 162 -12.79 -5.05 -0.11
C ALA A 162 -12.04 -5.54 1.14
N THR A 163 -10.70 -5.51 1.12
CA THR A 163 -9.86 -5.88 2.26
C THR A 163 -10.11 -4.99 3.47
N ILE A 164 -10.23 -3.67 3.28
CA ILE A 164 -10.55 -2.72 4.36
C ILE A 164 -11.93 -3.05 4.96
N LEU A 165 -12.93 -3.28 4.11
CA LEU A 165 -14.28 -3.64 4.56
C LEU A 165 -14.31 -4.97 5.32
N LEU A 166 -13.55 -5.98 4.88
CA LEU A 166 -13.42 -7.25 5.60
C LEU A 166 -12.72 -7.07 6.94
N GLY A 167 -11.67 -6.24 7.01
CA GLY A 167 -10.96 -5.92 8.25
C GLY A 167 -11.90 -5.27 9.28
N ILE A 168 -12.63 -4.22 8.88
CA ILE A 168 -13.63 -3.56 9.73
C ILE A 168 -14.76 -4.53 10.10
N GLY A 169 -15.25 -5.32 9.14
CA GLY A 169 -16.28 -6.32 9.37
C GLY A 169 -15.86 -7.36 10.42
N SER A 170 -14.60 -7.78 10.43
CA SER A 170 -14.07 -8.72 11.43
C SER A 170 -14.12 -8.15 12.86
N TYR A 171 -13.89 -6.85 13.05
CA TYR A 171 -14.07 -6.18 14.34
C TYR A 171 -15.53 -6.16 14.81
N VAL A 172 -16.46 -5.93 13.88
CA VAL A 172 -17.90 -5.95 14.19
C VAL A 172 -18.33 -7.36 14.59
N VAL A 173 -17.90 -8.39 13.85
CA VAL A 173 -18.15 -9.79 14.16
C VAL A 173 -17.58 -10.16 15.53
N PHE A 174 -16.37 -9.72 15.85
CA PHE A 174 -15.76 -9.94 17.16
C PHE A 174 -16.57 -9.31 18.30
N ALA A 175 -16.98 -8.04 18.15
CA ALA A 175 -17.79 -7.34 19.15
C ALA A 175 -19.15 -8.03 19.37
N TYR A 176 -19.79 -8.49 18.28
CA TYR A 176 -21.02 -9.27 18.35
C TYR A 176 -20.80 -10.62 19.05
N GLY A 177 -19.69 -11.30 18.77
CA GLY A 177 -19.32 -12.55 19.43
C GLY A 177 -19.13 -12.41 20.94
N ILE A 178 -18.54 -11.31 21.40
CA ILE A 178 -18.44 -10.98 22.83
C ILE A 178 -19.83 -10.79 23.44
N HIS A 179 -20.68 -10.00 22.80
CA HIS A 179 -22.04 -9.74 23.30
C HIS A 179 -22.83 -11.05 23.44
N GLU A 180 -22.76 -11.91 22.42
CA GLU A 180 -23.42 -13.21 22.45
C GLU A 180 -22.88 -14.09 23.58
N ALA A 181 -21.55 -14.25 23.67
CA ALA A 181 -20.93 -15.04 24.72
C ALA A 181 -21.29 -14.53 26.14
N TYR A 182 -21.34 -13.21 26.32
CA TYR A 182 -21.76 -12.59 27.57
C TYR A 182 -23.22 -12.87 27.88
N SER A 183 -24.12 -12.78 26.90
CA SER A 183 -25.54 -13.05 27.10
C SER A 183 -25.78 -14.50 27.56
N VAL A 184 -25.09 -15.47 26.93
CA VAL A 184 -25.18 -16.88 27.31
C VAL A 184 -24.61 -17.11 28.70
N LEU A 185 -23.48 -16.49 29.04
CA LEU A 185 -22.88 -16.58 30.38
C LEU A 185 -23.79 -15.96 31.47
N SER A 186 -24.42 -14.82 31.19
CA SER A 186 -25.31 -14.15 32.14
C SER A 186 -26.60 -14.92 32.40
N GLY A 187 -27.12 -15.61 31.37
CA GLY A 187 -28.25 -16.54 31.50
C GLY A 187 -27.87 -17.93 32.01
N PHE A 188 -26.57 -18.16 32.30
CA PHE A 188 -26.06 -19.43 32.78
C PHE A 188 -26.18 -19.60 34.30
N ALA A 189 -26.36 -18.48 35.03
CA ALA A 189 -26.54 -18.40 36.48
C ALA A 189 -27.89 -18.97 36.94
#